data_AF-A0A8J7YNT6-F1
#
_entry.id   AF-A0A8J7YNT6-F1
#
_cell.length_a   1.000
_cell.length_b   1.000
_cell.length_c   1.000
_cell.angle_alpha   90.00
_cell.angle_beta   90.00
_cell.angle_gamma   90.00
#
_symmetry.space_group_name_H-M   'P 1'
#
loop_
_entity.id
_entity.type
_entity.pdbx_description
1 polymer ?
#
loop_
_entity_poly.entity_id
_entity_poly.type
_entity_poly.pdbx_seq_one_letter_code
_entity_poly.pdbx_strand_id
1 'polypeptide(L)'
;MSEMDVDGRIRNYWRRKELMLSDEDSTRLDELVASLQFRDATAGTPVPAIEFCSHLNCEGLVPFMERAYRRFETVRDRLVPRMRFLAFMCMSGRRNISDAFCAVVGDNGWKRLGFREKPVYETLREFINERIGDSRLHELFHAIVAECVRAASSMGVEIGRRVGEDATDIRSLKFDDEAEYSGYYRHHGYRVDMVHDLDDP
;
A
#
# COMPACT_ATOMS: atom_id res chain seq x y z
N MET A 1 4.92 -20.86 -36.91
CA MET A 1 4.01 -19.75 -36.59
C MET A 1 4.33 -19.34 -35.17
N SER A 2 4.92 -18.16 -34.95
CA SER A 2 5.38 -17.75 -33.62
C SER A 2 4.18 -17.48 -32.71
N GLU A 3 4.33 -17.78 -31.42
CA GLU A 3 3.44 -17.31 -30.36
C GLU A 3 3.27 -15.80 -30.52
N MET A 4 2.17 -15.41 -31.17
CA MET A 4 1.80 -14.02 -31.32
C MET A 4 1.46 -13.51 -29.94
N ASP A 5 2.26 -12.57 -29.44
CA ASP A 5 2.04 -11.59 -28.36
C ASP A 5 0.56 -11.40 -27.96
N VAL A 6 -0.02 -12.40 -27.28
CA VAL A 6 -1.42 -12.39 -26.81
C VAL A 6 -1.56 -11.30 -25.75
N ASP A 7 -0.54 -11.14 -24.92
CA ASP A 7 -0.47 -10.13 -23.86
C ASP A 7 -0.41 -8.70 -24.40
N GLY A 8 0.28 -8.47 -25.52
CA GLY A 8 0.28 -7.18 -26.20
C GLY A 8 -1.04 -6.88 -26.92
N ARG A 9 -1.75 -7.91 -27.42
CA ARG A 9 -3.10 -7.75 -27.98
C ARG A 9 -4.15 -7.48 -26.89
N ILE A 10 -4.06 -8.16 -25.74
CA ILE A 10 -4.92 -7.93 -24.57
C ILE A 10 -4.68 -6.51 -24.03
N ARG A 11 -3.42 -6.10 -23.83
CA ARG A 11 -3.09 -4.73 -23.42
C ARG A 11 -3.62 -3.67 -24.39
N ASN A 12 -3.43 -3.87 -25.70
CA ASN A 12 -3.93 -2.92 -26.70
C ASN A 12 -5.47 -2.90 -26.80
N TYR A 13 -6.14 -4.00 -26.49
CA TYR A 13 -7.60 -4.07 -26.45
C TYR A 13 -8.16 -3.26 -25.27
N TRP A 14 -7.62 -3.46 -24.06
CA TRP A 14 -8.03 -2.70 -22.87
C TRP A 14 -7.69 -1.20 -23.00
N ARG A 15 -6.50 -0.88 -23.50
CA ARG A 15 -6.08 0.50 -23.79
C ARG A 15 -7.01 1.22 -24.79
N ARG A 16 -7.52 0.53 -25.81
CA ARG A 16 -8.51 1.10 -26.76
C ARG A 16 -9.88 1.25 -26.12
N LYS A 17 -10.25 0.35 -25.22
CA LYS A 17 -11.52 0.40 -24.49
C LYS A 17 -11.54 1.51 -23.44
N GLU A 18 -10.40 1.80 -22.80
CA GLU A 18 -10.21 2.93 -21.88
C GLU A 18 -10.24 4.29 -22.59
N LEU A 19 -9.69 4.37 -23.81
CA LEU A 19 -9.80 5.56 -24.67
C LEU A 19 -11.24 5.83 -25.17
N MET A 20 -12.17 4.89 -24.99
CA MET A 20 -13.56 5.02 -25.43
C MET A 20 -14.53 5.51 -24.36
N LEU A 21 -14.08 5.66 -23.11
CA LEU A 21 -14.92 6.23 -22.05
C LEU A 21 -14.81 7.75 -22.09
N SER A 22 -15.95 8.42 -22.24
CA SER A 22 -16.03 9.87 -22.09
C SER A 22 -15.72 10.28 -20.64
N ASP A 23 -15.29 11.53 -20.42
CA ASP A 23 -15.10 12.07 -19.06
C ASP A 23 -16.40 11.96 -18.22
N GLU A 24 -17.55 12.00 -18.89
CA GLU A 24 -18.88 11.77 -18.30
C GLU A 24 -19.06 10.32 -17.81
N ASP A 25 -18.65 9.33 -18.60
CA ASP A 25 -18.74 7.92 -18.23
C ASP A 25 -17.74 7.54 -17.13
N SER A 26 -16.55 8.15 -17.12
CA SER A 26 -15.60 8.02 -16.01
C SER A 26 -16.19 8.57 -14.71
N THR A 27 -16.89 9.71 -14.79
CA THR A 27 -17.53 10.32 -13.62
C THR A 27 -18.69 9.47 -13.10
N ARG A 28 -19.54 8.95 -14.00
CA ARG A 28 -20.59 7.98 -13.64
C ARG A 28 -20.04 6.71 -13.00
N LEU A 29 -18.93 6.20 -13.50
CA LEU A 29 -18.27 5.02 -12.93
C LEU A 29 -17.76 5.31 -11.52
N ASP A 30 -17.17 6.49 -11.30
CA ASP A 30 -16.70 6.93 -9.98
C ASP A 30 -17.87 7.11 -8.99
N GLU A 31 -19.01 7.66 -9.42
CA GLU A 31 -20.25 7.74 -8.62
C GLU A 31 -20.80 6.35 -8.29
N LEU A 32 -20.77 5.43 -9.26
CA LEU A 32 -21.22 4.06 -9.05
C LEU A 32 -20.31 3.35 -8.06
N VAL A 33 -18.99 3.52 -8.16
CA VAL A 33 -18.00 2.97 -7.20
C VAL A 33 -18.16 3.61 -5.82
N ALA A 34 -18.43 4.91 -5.72
CA ALA A 34 -18.76 5.54 -4.45
C ALA A 34 -20.05 5.00 -3.82
N SER A 35 -20.99 4.51 -4.65
CA SER A 35 -22.21 3.82 -4.20
C SER A 35 -21.98 2.33 -3.88
N LEU A 36 -20.85 1.74 -4.30
CA LEU A 36 -20.50 0.38 -3.93
C LEU A 36 -20.04 0.36 -2.47
N GLN A 37 -20.66 -0.51 -1.69
CA GLN A 37 -20.19 -0.82 -0.34
C GLN A 37 -18.80 -1.46 -0.40
N PHE A 38 -17.99 -1.25 0.64
CA PHE A 38 -16.70 -1.92 0.81
C PHE A 38 -16.88 -3.44 0.62
N ARG A 39 -16.03 -4.04 -0.20
CA ARG A 39 -15.98 -5.48 -0.43
C ARG A 39 -14.77 -6.05 0.26
N ASP A 40 -14.99 -7.10 1.06
CA ASP A 40 -13.90 -7.80 1.71
C ASP A 40 -13.03 -8.51 0.67
N ALA A 41 -11.76 -8.13 0.63
CA ALA A 41 -10.80 -8.60 -0.36
C ALA A 41 -10.21 -9.94 0.10
N THR A 42 -10.77 -11.04 -0.39
CA THR A 42 -10.29 -12.40 -0.10
C THR A 42 -9.81 -13.09 -1.37
N ALA A 43 -9.12 -14.23 -1.24
CA ALA A 43 -8.70 -15.02 -2.39
C ALA A 43 -9.88 -15.45 -3.29
N GLY A 44 -11.07 -15.66 -2.71
CA GLY A 44 -12.30 -16.00 -3.44
C GLY A 44 -13.04 -14.79 -4.02
N THR A 45 -12.68 -13.57 -3.62
CA THR A 45 -13.30 -12.33 -4.11
C THR A 45 -12.22 -11.25 -4.22
N PRO A 46 -11.35 -11.33 -5.25
CA PRO A 46 -10.29 -10.36 -5.42
C PRO A 46 -10.87 -8.99 -5.78
N VAL A 47 -10.34 -7.95 -5.15
CA VAL A 47 -10.68 -6.55 -5.40
C VAL A 47 -9.44 -5.86 -5.98
N PRO A 48 -9.59 -4.97 -6.98
CA PRO A 48 -8.47 -4.17 -7.47
C PRO A 48 -7.81 -3.39 -6.33
N ALA A 49 -6.47 -3.42 -6.26
CA ALA A 49 -5.73 -2.76 -5.16
C ALA A 49 -6.09 -1.27 -5.01
N ILE A 50 -6.37 -0.59 -6.12
CA ILE A 50 -6.76 0.83 -6.11
C ILE A 50 -8.14 1.08 -5.51
N GLU A 51 -9.08 0.14 -5.71
CA GLU A 51 -10.42 0.19 -5.10
C GLU A 51 -10.28 -0.06 -3.61
N PHE A 52 -9.57 -1.10 -3.19
CA PHE A 52 -9.29 -1.33 -1.77
C PHE A 52 -8.64 -0.10 -1.10
N CYS A 53 -7.60 0.48 -1.71
CA CYS A 53 -6.89 1.62 -1.16
C CYS A 53 -7.73 2.91 -1.11
N SER A 54 -8.76 3.04 -1.95
CA SER A 54 -9.69 4.19 -1.87
C SER A 54 -10.53 4.19 -0.59
N HIS A 55 -10.77 3.03 0.01
CA HIS A 55 -11.52 2.89 1.26
C HIS A 55 -10.67 3.05 2.53
N LEU A 56 -9.34 3.11 2.41
CA LEU A 56 -8.47 3.28 3.57
C LEU A 56 -8.70 4.66 4.21
N ASN A 57 -9.01 4.67 5.51
CA ASN A 57 -9.02 5.88 6.30
C ASN A 57 -7.61 6.18 6.81
N CYS A 58 -6.92 7.11 6.17
CA CYS A 58 -5.57 7.53 6.56
C CYS A 58 -5.54 8.83 7.38
N GLU A 59 -6.69 9.33 7.84
CA GLU A 59 -6.74 10.62 8.57
C GLU A 59 -5.93 10.58 9.86
N GLY A 60 -5.95 9.45 10.59
CA GLY A 60 -5.16 9.26 11.81
C GLY A 60 -3.64 9.29 11.57
N LEU A 61 -3.19 9.04 10.33
CA LEU A 61 -1.77 9.11 9.95
C LEU A 61 -1.31 10.52 9.57
N VAL A 62 -2.24 11.47 9.41
CA VAL A 62 -1.88 12.84 8.99
C VAL A 62 -1.05 13.57 10.05
N PRO A 63 -1.35 13.53 11.35
CA PRO A 63 -0.54 14.18 12.39
C PRO A 63 0.92 13.73 12.42
N PHE A 64 1.19 12.46 12.10
CA PHE A 64 2.55 11.93 12.00
C PHE A 64 3.43 12.73 11.02
N MET A 65 2.84 13.26 9.95
CA MET A 65 3.56 14.03 8.92
C MET A 65 3.86 15.48 9.30
N GLU A 66 3.39 15.97 10.45
CA GLU A 66 3.59 17.36 10.87
C GLU A 66 5.07 17.75 10.89
N ARG A 67 5.91 16.85 11.41
CA ARG A 67 7.36 17.06 11.50
C ARG A 67 8.07 17.02 10.15
N ALA A 68 7.45 16.44 9.11
CA ALA A 68 8.03 16.36 7.78
C ALA A 68 7.82 17.62 6.93
N TYR A 69 6.93 18.53 7.37
CA TYR A 69 6.52 19.71 6.60
C TYR A 69 6.59 21.00 7.41
N ARG A 70 7.43 21.95 6.96
CA ARG A 70 7.50 23.30 7.56
C ARG A 70 6.17 24.06 7.51
N ARG A 71 5.35 23.81 6.49
CA ARG A 71 4.03 24.43 6.28
C ARG A 71 2.93 23.37 6.30
N PHE A 72 2.90 22.56 7.35
CA PHE A 72 2.01 21.42 7.48
C PHE A 72 0.54 21.76 7.20
N GLU A 73 0.01 22.83 7.80
CA GLU A 73 -1.38 23.26 7.61
C GLU A 73 -1.76 23.52 6.13
N THR A 74 -0.80 23.93 5.30
CA THR A 74 -1.07 24.16 3.86
C THR A 74 -1.15 22.85 3.07
N VAL A 75 -0.47 21.79 3.53
CA VAL A 75 -0.38 20.51 2.81
C VAL A 75 -1.26 19.42 3.41
N ARG A 76 -1.78 19.61 4.62
CA ARG A 76 -2.54 18.64 5.43
C ARG A 76 -3.59 17.88 4.62
N ASP A 77 -4.50 18.61 3.97
CA ASP A 77 -5.59 18.06 3.13
C ASP A 77 -5.11 17.19 1.95
N ARG A 78 -3.84 17.35 1.56
CA ARG A 78 -3.25 16.65 0.40
C ARG A 78 -2.50 15.39 0.83
N LEU A 79 -2.39 15.10 2.12
CA LEU A 79 -1.60 13.98 2.62
C LEU A 79 -2.36 12.65 2.58
N VAL A 80 -3.67 12.65 2.86
CA VAL A 80 -4.48 11.42 2.82
C VAL A 80 -4.39 10.71 1.46
N PRO A 81 -4.56 11.40 0.30
CA PRO A 81 -4.41 10.74 -0.99
C PRO A 81 -2.99 10.22 -1.27
N ARG A 82 -1.97 10.89 -0.72
CA ARG A 82 -0.56 10.45 -0.84
C ARG A 82 -0.28 9.20 0.00
N MET A 83 -0.87 9.10 1.19
CA MET A 83 -0.83 7.90 2.01
C MET A 83 -1.52 6.73 1.33
N ARG A 84 -2.69 6.96 0.72
CA ARG A 84 -3.38 5.94 -0.08
C ARG A 84 -2.59 5.52 -1.31
N PHE A 85 -1.85 6.45 -1.93
CA PHE A 85 -0.92 6.11 -3.02
C PHE A 85 0.22 5.21 -2.55
N LEU A 86 0.83 5.50 -1.39
CA LEU A 86 1.83 4.62 -0.80
C LEU A 86 1.25 3.23 -0.49
N ALA A 87 0.07 3.17 0.11
CA ALA A 87 -0.61 1.91 0.36
C ALA A 87 -0.87 1.14 -0.96
N PHE A 88 -1.32 1.83 -2.01
CA PHE A 88 -1.48 1.24 -3.34
C PHE A 88 -0.17 0.66 -3.87
N MET A 89 0.96 1.35 -3.72
CA MET A 89 2.27 0.82 -4.12
C MET A 89 2.59 -0.50 -3.40
N CYS A 90 2.43 -0.53 -2.08
CA CYS A 90 2.68 -1.71 -1.26
C CYS A 90 1.74 -2.88 -1.63
N MET A 91 0.44 -2.63 -1.67
CA MET A 91 -0.58 -3.66 -1.90
C MET A 91 -0.58 -4.21 -3.34
N SER A 92 -0.15 -3.41 -4.32
CA SER A 92 0.00 -3.85 -5.72
C SER A 92 1.36 -4.50 -6.01
N GLY A 93 2.25 -4.58 -5.02
CA GLY A 93 3.60 -5.14 -5.18
C GLY A 93 4.53 -4.29 -6.05
N ARG A 94 4.18 -3.02 -6.31
CA ARG A 94 4.94 -2.13 -7.19
C ARG A 94 6.09 -1.48 -6.41
N ARG A 95 7.31 -1.92 -6.71
CA ARG A 95 8.53 -1.39 -6.09
C ARG A 95 8.97 -0.03 -6.64
N ASN A 96 8.45 0.38 -7.80
CA ASN A 96 8.88 1.60 -8.49
C ASN A 96 7.76 2.66 -8.49
N ILE A 97 8.08 3.87 -8.03
CA ILE A 97 7.16 5.02 -7.97
C ILE A 97 6.65 5.38 -9.38
N SER A 98 7.50 5.33 -10.40
CA SER A 98 7.11 5.65 -11.78
C SER A 98 6.09 4.67 -12.31
N ASP A 99 6.24 3.38 -12.00
CA ASP A 99 5.31 2.35 -12.45
C ASP A 99 3.95 2.49 -11.74
N ALA A 100 3.96 2.72 -10.44
CA ALA A 100 2.74 3.02 -9.69
C ALA A 100 2.06 4.32 -10.13
N PHE A 101 2.84 5.37 -10.41
CA PHE A 101 2.35 6.63 -10.94
C PHE A 101 1.66 6.43 -12.29
N CYS A 102 2.30 5.72 -13.23
CA CYS A 102 1.71 5.42 -14.53
C CYS A 102 0.40 4.63 -14.40
N ALA A 103 0.34 3.64 -13.50
CA ALA A 103 -0.87 2.86 -13.26
C ALA A 103 -2.02 3.73 -12.71
N VAL A 104 -1.73 4.60 -11.74
CA VAL A 104 -2.73 5.48 -11.12
C VAL A 104 -3.18 6.60 -12.06
N VAL A 105 -2.30 7.08 -12.93
CA VAL A 105 -2.62 8.15 -13.89
C VAL A 105 -3.33 7.62 -15.13
N GLY A 106 -2.96 6.44 -15.61
CA GLY A 106 -3.54 5.83 -16.82
C GLY A 106 -5.05 5.73 -16.77
N ASP A 107 -5.59 5.25 -15.64
CA ASP A 107 -7.01 4.92 -15.50
C ASP A 107 -7.79 5.97 -14.68
N ASN A 108 -7.27 7.19 -14.57
CA ASN A 108 -7.79 8.21 -13.63
C ASN A 108 -7.90 7.75 -12.17
N GLY A 109 -7.18 6.68 -11.81
CA GLY A 109 -7.16 6.10 -10.47
C GLY A 109 -6.77 7.07 -9.36
N TRP A 110 -6.05 8.15 -9.69
CA TRP A 110 -5.75 9.23 -8.76
C TRP A 110 -7.01 9.87 -8.15
N LYS A 111 -8.12 9.95 -8.90
CA LYS A 111 -9.40 10.44 -8.37
C LYS A 111 -9.92 9.52 -7.27
N ARG A 112 -9.85 8.21 -7.48
CA ARG A 112 -10.28 7.19 -6.49
C ARG A 112 -9.45 7.23 -5.21
N LEU A 113 -8.14 7.47 -5.33
CA LEU A 113 -7.29 7.68 -4.17
C LEU A 113 -7.61 8.99 -3.42
N GLY A 114 -8.42 9.88 -3.99
CA GLY A 114 -8.89 11.12 -3.36
C GLY A 114 -8.08 12.36 -3.74
N PHE A 115 -7.23 12.30 -4.77
CA PHE A 115 -6.52 13.49 -5.25
C PHE A 115 -7.52 14.44 -5.91
N ARG A 116 -7.53 15.72 -5.48
CA ARG A 116 -8.40 16.77 -6.07
C ARG A 116 -8.01 17.13 -7.50
N GLU A 117 -6.73 17.01 -7.81
CA GLU A 117 -6.14 17.29 -9.11
C GLU A 117 -5.18 16.16 -9.46
N LYS A 118 -4.92 15.99 -10.76
CA LYS A 118 -3.97 14.99 -11.24
C LYS A 118 -2.60 15.22 -10.56
N PRO A 119 -2.08 14.22 -9.82
CA PRO A 119 -0.81 14.39 -9.14
C PRO A 119 0.32 14.53 -10.16
N VAL A 120 1.32 15.32 -9.81
CA VAL A 120 2.59 15.37 -10.54
C VAL A 120 3.50 14.29 -9.96
N TYR A 121 4.22 13.58 -10.83
CA TYR A 121 5.16 12.53 -10.42
C TYR A 121 6.11 13.00 -9.32
N GLU A 122 6.68 14.20 -9.49
CA GLU A 122 7.64 14.77 -8.55
C GLU A 122 7.08 14.96 -7.14
N THR A 123 5.79 15.31 -7.04
CA THR A 123 5.11 15.45 -5.74
C THR A 123 5.02 14.13 -4.99
N LEU A 124 4.80 13.02 -5.70
CA LEU A 124 4.73 11.68 -5.10
C LEU A 124 6.14 11.15 -4.80
N ARG A 125 7.10 11.40 -5.69
CA ARG A 125 8.52 11.06 -5.48
C ARG A 125 9.06 11.77 -4.24
N GLU A 126 8.87 13.08 -4.12
CA GLU A 126 9.30 13.87 -2.96
C GLU A 126 8.62 13.35 -1.68
N PHE A 127 7.31 13.06 -1.73
CA PHE A 127 6.59 12.51 -0.59
C PHE A 127 7.19 11.19 -0.10
N ILE A 128 7.43 10.23 -1.00
CA ILE A 128 7.92 8.90 -0.63
C ILE A 128 9.40 8.94 -0.25
N ASN A 129 10.25 9.55 -1.07
CA ASN A 129 11.70 9.44 -0.91
C ASN A 129 12.27 10.46 0.09
N GLU A 130 11.66 11.64 0.24
CA GLU A 130 12.23 12.72 1.05
C GLU A 130 11.41 12.98 2.32
N ARG A 131 10.08 13.00 2.22
CA ARG A 131 9.20 13.32 3.35
C ARG A 131 9.02 12.13 4.27
N ILE A 132 8.77 10.95 3.71
CA ILE A 132 8.86 9.69 4.45
C ILE A 132 10.35 9.32 4.52
N GLY A 133 10.92 8.89 3.39
CA GLY A 133 12.29 8.39 3.32
C GLY A 133 12.55 7.22 4.26
N ASP A 134 13.77 6.70 4.25
CA ASP A 134 14.11 5.51 5.05
C ASP A 134 13.97 5.77 6.56
N SER A 135 14.32 6.98 6.99
CA SER A 135 14.31 7.37 8.41
C SER A 135 12.92 7.34 9.05
N ARG A 136 11.86 7.75 8.34
CA ARG A 136 10.51 7.84 8.90
C ARG A 136 9.62 6.67 8.52
N LEU A 137 10.08 5.76 7.65
CA LEU A 137 9.30 4.59 7.27
C LEU A 137 8.97 3.70 8.48
N HIS A 138 9.95 3.52 9.38
CA HIS A 138 9.74 2.75 10.60
C HIS A 138 8.76 3.44 11.55
N GLU A 139 8.86 4.77 11.70
CA GLU A 139 7.91 5.54 12.51
C GLU A 139 6.49 5.52 11.92
N LEU A 140 6.36 5.55 10.59
CA LEU A 140 5.09 5.41 9.89
C LEU A 140 4.47 4.04 10.15
N PHE A 141 5.27 2.97 10.14
CA PHE A 141 4.80 1.63 10.49
C PHE A 141 4.22 1.59 11.91
N HIS A 142 4.92 2.15 12.89
CA HIS A 142 4.41 2.26 14.27
C HIS A 142 3.12 3.09 14.35
N ALA A 143 3.03 4.18 13.59
CA ALA A 143 1.81 4.97 13.51
C ALA A 143 0.63 4.16 12.95
N ILE A 144 0.86 3.36 11.90
CA ILE A 144 -0.15 2.46 11.32
C ILE A 144 -0.62 1.43 12.35
N VAL A 145 0.31 0.77 13.05
CA VAL A 145 -0.04 -0.20 14.10
C VAL A 145 -0.87 0.46 15.20
N ALA A 146 -0.47 1.64 15.66
CA ALA A 146 -1.21 2.39 16.69
C ALA A 146 -2.63 2.79 16.23
N GLU A 147 -2.81 3.14 14.95
CA GLU A 147 -4.14 3.38 14.35
C GLU A 147 -4.97 2.10 14.33
N CYS A 148 -4.39 0.96 13.93
CA CYS A 148 -5.07 -0.33 13.91
C CYS A 148 -5.53 -0.74 15.32
N VAL A 149 -4.66 -0.64 16.32
CA VAL A 149 -4.99 -0.97 17.72
C VAL A 149 -6.13 -0.06 18.23
N ARG A 150 -6.09 1.24 17.91
CA ARG A 150 -7.15 2.17 18.31
C ARG A 150 -8.48 1.85 17.63
N ALA A 151 -8.45 1.56 16.33
CA ALA A 151 -9.65 1.19 15.57
C ALA A 151 -10.26 -0.10 16.12
N ALA A 152 -9.45 -1.13 16.37
CA ALA A 152 -9.90 -2.39 16.98
C ALA A 152 -10.49 -2.18 18.37
N SER A 153 -9.83 -1.39 19.22
CA SER A 153 -10.32 -1.07 20.57
C SER A 153 -11.68 -0.38 20.53
N SER A 154 -11.91 0.50 19.55
CA SER A 154 -13.22 1.16 19.37
C SER A 154 -14.35 0.19 18.99
N MET A 155 -13.99 -0.98 18.46
CA MET A 155 -14.90 -2.08 18.13
C MET A 155 -15.00 -3.13 19.26
N GLY A 156 -14.34 -2.90 20.40
CA GLY A 156 -14.27 -3.86 21.50
C GLY A 156 -13.32 -5.03 21.26
N VAL A 157 -12.44 -4.92 20.26
CA VAL A 157 -11.38 -5.90 19.98
C VAL A 157 -10.08 -5.41 20.61
N GLU A 158 -9.55 -6.17 21.58
CA GLU A 158 -8.24 -5.91 22.16
C GLU A 158 -7.18 -6.60 21.30
N ILE A 159 -6.23 -5.84 20.75
CA ILE A 159 -5.06 -6.36 20.01
C ILE A 159 -3.82 -6.26 20.92
N GLY A 160 -3.03 -7.32 21.00
CA GLY A 160 -1.72 -7.34 21.65
C GLY A 160 -1.76 -7.35 23.17
N ARG A 161 -2.81 -7.92 23.78
CA ARG A 161 -2.90 -8.06 25.24
C ARG A 161 -1.96 -9.15 25.76
N ARG A 162 -1.83 -10.26 25.04
CA ARG A 162 -0.80 -11.28 25.24
C ARG A 162 -0.02 -11.44 23.95
N VAL A 163 1.21 -10.95 23.95
CA VAL A 163 2.11 -11.08 22.81
C VAL A 163 3.09 -12.21 23.08
N GLY A 164 3.17 -13.17 22.17
CA GLY A 164 4.21 -14.19 22.13
C GLY A 164 5.26 -13.78 21.11
N GLU A 165 6.50 -13.61 21.54
CA GLU A 165 7.62 -13.42 20.62
C GLU A 165 8.36 -14.75 20.50
N ASP A 166 8.56 -15.21 19.26
CA ASP A 166 9.40 -16.35 18.97
C ASP A 166 10.44 -15.98 17.92
N ALA A 167 11.65 -16.46 18.11
CA ALA A 167 12.74 -16.26 17.16
C ALA A 167 13.05 -17.61 16.53
N THR A 168 12.70 -17.76 15.26
CA THR A 168 12.99 -18.98 14.49
C THR A 168 14.11 -18.72 13.50
N ASP A 169 15.05 -19.67 13.39
CA ASP A 169 16.11 -19.62 12.39
C ASP A 169 15.64 -20.27 11.09
N ILE A 170 15.67 -19.52 10.00
CA ILE A 170 15.42 -20.03 8.65
C ILE A 170 16.75 -20.35 8.00
N ARG A 171 16.99 -21.65 7.79
CA ARG A 171 18.20 -22.14 7.13
C ARG A 171 18.30 -21.58 5.72
N SER A 172 19.47 -21.01 5.39
CA SER A 172 19.71 -20.45 4.07
C SER A 172 20.02 -21.51 3.03
N LEU A 173 19.94 -21.10 1.76
CA LEU A 173 20.45 -21.90 0.65
C LEU A 173 21.99 -21.94 0.70
N LYS A 174 22.58 -23.00 0.14
CA LYS A 174 24.01 -23.31 0.26
C LYS A 174 24.97 -22.23 -0.26
N PHE A 175 24.48 -21.28 -1.05
CA PHE A 175 25.26 -20.21 -1.70
C PHE A 175 24.69 -18.82 -1.43
N ASP A 176 23.96 -18.68 -0.33
CA ASP A 176 23.43 -17.40 0.09
C ASP A 176 24.52 -16.61 0.82
N ASP A 177 24.99 -15.53 0.19
CA ASP A 177 26.08 -14.68 0.67
C ASP A 177 25.63 -13.65 1.71
N GLU A 178 24.33 -13.45 1.88
CA GLU A 178 23.75 -12.57 2.90
C GLU A 178 23.45 -13.32 4.23
N ALA A 179 23.61 -14.66 4.26
CA ALA A 179 23.27 -15.49 5.41
C ALA A 179 24.39 -15.64 6.44
N GLU A 180 24.11 -15.27 7.69
CA GLU A 180 25.06 -15.37 8.80
C GLU A 180 25.07 -16.76 9.43
N TYR A 181 26.23 -17.19 9.94
CA TYR A 181 26.36 -18.46 10.65
C TYR A 181 25.83 -18.34 12.07
N SER A 182 24.80 -19.12 12.40
CA SER A 182 24.32 -19.25 13.77
C SER A 182 25.10 -20.32 14.52
N GLY A 183 25.91 -19.93 15.51
CA GLY A 183 26.64 -20.87 16.36
C GLY A 183 25.74 -21.76 17.22
N TYR A 184 24.53 -21.29 17.53
CA TYR A 184 23.54 -22.03 18.32
C TYR A 184 22.88 -23.15 17.48
N TYR A 185 22.42 -22.83 16.27
CA TYR A 185 21.76 -23.80 15.37
C TYR A 185 22.74 -24.56 14.44
N ARG A 186 24.01 -24.12 14.39
CA ARG A 186 25.12 -24.71 13.63
C ARG A 186 24.92 -24.73 12.11
N HIS A 187 24.14 -23.81 11.58
CA HIS A 187 24.00 -23.60 10.13
C HIS A 187 24.00 -22.10 9.78
N HIS A 188 24.19 -21.80 8.49
CA HIS A 188 23.93 -20.47 7.96
C HIS A 188 22.43 -20.27 7.77
N GLY A 189 21.92 -19.11 8.17
CA GLY A 189 20.49 -18.83 8.15
C GLY A 189 20.16 -17.39 8.49
N TYR A 190 18.87 -17.11 8.53
CA TYR A 190 18.32 -15.81 8.90
C TYR A 190 17.55 -15.97 10.20
N ARG A 191 17.75 -15.03 11.13
CA ARG A 191 16.88 -14.95 12.31
C ARG A 191 15.59 -14.25 11.91
N VAL A 192 14.48 -14.95 12.07
CA VAL A 192 13.15 -14.35 11.92
C VAL A 192 12.56 -14.21 13.30
N ASP A 193 12.37 -12.96 13.72
CA ASP A 193 11.61 -12.64 14.92
C ASP A 193 10.13 -12.52 14.52
N MET A 194 9.32 -13.45 15.00
CA MET A 194 7.87 -13.48 14.78
C MET A 194 7.17 -13.02 16.05
N VAL A 195 6.16 -12.19 15.86
CA VAL A 195 5.33 -11.67 16.95
C VAL A 195 3.93 -12.18 16.72
N HIS A 196 3.42 -12.95 17.67
CA HIS A 196 2.08 -13.53 17.66
C HIS A 196 1.21 -12.82 18.68
N ASP A 197 0.00 -12.43 18.27
CA ASP A 197 -1.06 -12.13 19.21
C ASP A 197 -1.65 -13.45 19.71
N LEU A 198 -1.49 -13.76 20.99
CA LEU A 198 -1.96 -15.02 21.61
C LEU A 198 -3.43 -14.96 22.01
N ASP A 199 -4.10 -13.84 21.72
CA ASP A 199 -5.52 -13.62 21.97
C ASP A 199 -6.41 -13.86 20.73
N ASP A 200 -5.82 -14.05 19.55
CA ASP A 200 -6.50 -14.43 18.30
C ASP A 200 -6.29 -15.96 18.04
N PRO A 201 -7.36 -16.79 17.96
CA PRO A 201 -7.27 -18.25 17.83
C PRO A 201 -6.82 -18.77 16.46
#